data_AF-A0A7Y8LCM8-F1
#
_entry.id   AF-A0A7Y8LCM8-F1
#
_cell.length_a   1.000
_cell.length_b   1.000
_cell.length_c   1.000
_cell.angle_alpha   90.00
_cell.angle_beta   90.00
_cell.angle_gamma   90.00
#
_symmetry.space_group_name_H-M   'P 1'
#
loop_
_entity.id
_entity.type
_entity.pdbx_description
1 polymer ?
#
loop_
_entity_poly.entity_id
_entity_poly.type
_entity_poly.pdbx_seq_one_letter_code
_entity_poly.pdbx_strand_id
1 'polypeptide(L)'
;MRVYWKWLIKSVPILGFALLMLASTVTPRQARSNVEAWFMYFGVENVPVWLSDESIDTWVFWIAFAAVGVWGAHLYMRSSIVKGKLSVLIGEGEPWVQVDPELDRWQATQTGGSWYRYRIALVNSGDSTLRNVEVKLGSLEKRPQNFHAIGSHLKLRHDRAGTTNFNVYPTQDLQGSDAMFVDVFSFFVGPAGCTFLRVASLPEETNPYIPVEKYDVKIIATSESGEMAIADAAFIPCPGQMPDFRLLKMQSFPGR
;
A
#
# COMPACT_ATOMS: atom_id res chain seq x y z
N MET A 1 22.12 -13.11 -13.68
CA MET A 1 22.18 -14.38 -12.92
C MET A 1 21.10 -14.56 -11.84
N ARG A 2 20.86 -13.58 -10.94
CA ARG A 2 19.86 -13.70 -9.84
C ARG A 2 18.41 -13.99 -10.27
N VAL A 3 17.99 -13.55 -11.46
CA VAL A 3 16.63 -13.74 -11.98
C VAL A 3 16.37 -15.18 -12.42
N TYR A 4 17.34 -15.82 -13.06
CA TYR A 4 17.26 -17.23 -13.49
C TYR A 4 17.18 -18.19 -12.29
N TRP A 5 17.93 -17.91 -11.22
CA TRP A 5 17.87 -18.72 -9.99
C TRP A 5 16.50 -18.66 -9.29
N LYS A 6 15.84 -17.50 -9.29
CA LYS A 6 14.48 -17.37 -8.75
C LYS A 6 13.46 -18.16 -9.55
N TRP A 7 13.59 -18.19 -10.88
CA TRP A 7 12.75 -19.01 -11.74
C TRP A 7 12.98 -20.50 -11.49
N LEU A 8 14.24 -20.93 -11.42
CA LEU A 8 14.59 -22.33 -11.17
C LEU A 8 14.00 -22.83 -9.84
N ILE A 9 14.19 -22.09 -8.75
CA ILE A 9 13.68 -22.45 -7.40
C ILE A 9 12.15 -22.48 -7.37
N LYS A 10 11.47 -21.59 -8.11
CA LYS A 10 9.99 -21.55 -8.18
C LYS A 10 9.38 -22.68 -8.99
N SER A 11 10.13 -23.24 -9.94
CA SER A 11 9.70 -24.35 -10.81
C SER A 11 9.96 -25.73 -10.21
N VAL A 12 10.89 -25.86 -9.25
CA VAL A 12 11.20 -27.15 -8.59
C VAL A 12 9.97 -27.80 -7.91
N PRO A 13 9.12 -27.08 -7.16
CA PRO A 13 7.91 -27.67 -6.59
C PRO A 13 6.93 -28.15 -7.66
N ILE A 14 6.77 -27.39 -8.75
CA ILE A 14 5.86 -27.75 -9.86
C ILE A 14 6.33 -29.04 -10.55
N LEU A 15 7.65 -29.17 -10.77
CA LEU A 15 8.23 -30.39 -11.32
C LEU A 15 8.03 -31.58 -10.37
N GLY A 16 8.25 -31.39 -9.07
CA GLY A 16 8.02 -32.44 -8.06
C GLY A 16 6.57 -32.93 -8.03
N PHE A 17 5.60 -32.00 -8.04
CA PHE A 17 4.18 -32.37 -8.04
C PHE A 17 3.72 -32.96 -9.38
N ALA A 18 4.25 -32.49 -10.52
CA ALA A 18 3.97 -33.08 -11.82
C ALA A 18 4.51 -34.52 -11.93
N LEU A 19 5.70 -34.77 -11.37
CA LEU A 19 6.27 -36.11 -11.29
C LEU A 19 5.45 -37.02 -10.36
N LEU A 20 4.95 -36.50 -9.23
CA LEU A 20 4.03 -37.23 -8.33
C LEU A 20 2.69 -37.56 -9.01
N MET A 21 2.18 -36.69 -9.88
CA MET A 21 0.99 -36.98 -10.67
C MET A 21 1.25 -38.05 -11.73
N LEU A 22 2.34 -37.93 -12.49
CA LEU A 22 2.74 -38.94 -13.47
C LEU A 22 2.94 -40.30 -12.80
N ALA A 23 3.60 -40.30 -11.65
CA ALA A 23 3.78 -41.43 -10.74
C ALA A 23 2.45 -42.12 -10.36
N SER A 24 1.41 -41.35 -10.03
CA SER A 24 0.07 -41.83 -9.65
C SER A 24 -0.79 -42.32 -10.81
N THR A 25 -0.31 -42.22 -12.06
CA THR A 25 -1.04 -42.60 -13.28
C THR A 25 -0.47 -43.83 -13.99
N VAL A 26 0.57 -44.46 -13.42
CA VAL A 26 1.15 -45.69 -13.99
C VAL A 26 0.17 -46.86 -13.74
N THR A 27 0.33 -47.98 -14.42
CA THR A 27 -0.42 -49.20 -14.11
C THR A 27 0.53 -50.16 -13.41
N PRO A 28 0.31 -50.52 -12.13
CA PRO A 28 1.25 -51.36 -11.42
C PRO A 28 1.12 -52.80 -11.95
N ARG A 29 2.22 -53.37 -12.45
CA ARG A 29 2.22 -54.79 -12.91
C ARG A 29 2.31 -55.79 -11.75
N GLN A 30 2.76 -55.35 -10.57
CA GLN A 30 3.04 -56.20 -9.40
C GLN A 30 2.61 -55.60 -8.06
N ALA A 31 2.16 -54.34 -8.02
CA ALA A 31 1.71 -53.65 -6.81
C ALA A 31 0.18 -53.42 -6.85
N ARG A 32 -0.43 -53.18 -5.70
CA ARG A 32 -1.88 -52.95 -5.52
C ARG A 32 -2.28 -51.51 -5.78
N SER A 33 -1.35 -50.57 -5.73
CA SER A 33 -1.56 -49.17 -6.11
C SER A 33 -0.28 -48.56 -6.70
N ASN A 34 -0.42 -47.39 -7.32
CA ASN A 34 0.72 -46.64 -7.84
C ASN A 34 1.61 -46.12 -6.72
N VAL A 35 1.03 -45.65 -5.62
CA VAL A 35 1.77 -45.24 -4.43
C VAL A 35 2.60 -46.40 -3.87
N GLU A 36 2.05 -47.61 -3.82
CA GLU A 36 2.79 -48.80 -3.38
C GLU A 36 3.95 -49.14 -4.32
N ALA A 37 3.75 -49.06 -5.64
CA ALA A 37 4.80 -49.29 -6.63
C ALA A 37 6.01 -48.36 -6.43
N TRP A 38 5.77 -47.12 -6.01
CA TRP A 38 6.83 -46.15 -5.69
C TRP A 38 7.58 -46.48 -4.42
N PHE A 39 6.86 -46.85 -3.35
CA PHE A 39 7.52 -47.29 -2.11
C PHE A 39 8.39 -48.52 -2.36
N MET A 40 7.91 -49.48 -3.15
CA MET A 40 8.71 -50.63 -3.59
C MET A 40 9.94 -50.21 -4.42
N TYR A 41 9.78 -49.26 -5.35
CA TYR A 41 10.90 -48.71 -6.13
C TYR A 41 11.99 -48.07 -5.25
N PHE A 42 11.61 -47.43 -4.15
CA PHE A 42 12.53 -46.86 -3.16
C PHE A 42 13.01 -47.85 -2.08
N GLY A 43 12.75 -49.15 -2.26
CA GLY A 43 13.24 -50.21 -1.38
C GLY A 43 12.43 -50.41 -0.09
N VAL A 44 11.20 -49.90 -0.02
CA VAL A 44 10.28 -50.13 1.10
C VAL A 44 9.39 -51.31 0.77
N GLU A 45 9.70 -52.47 1.37
CA GLU A 45 9.03 -53.74 1.06
C GLU A 45 7.72 -53.96 1.83
N ASN A 46 7.54 -53.31 2.98
CA ASN A 46 6.36 -53.45 3.84
C ASN A 46 5.52 -52.18 3.86
N VAL A 47 4.80 -51.93 2.77
CA VAL A 47 3.91 -50.77 2.66
C VAL A 47 2.61 -51.04 3.45
N PRO A 48 2.20 -50.14 4.36
CA PRO A 48 0.95 -50.31 5.09
C PRO A 48 -0.27 -50.41 4.15
N VAL A 49 -1.22 -51.28 4.48
CA VAL A 49 -2.39 -51.57 3.61
C VAL A 49 -3.24 -50.33 3.30
N TRP A 50 -3.29 -49.38 4.23
CA TRP A 50 -4.01 -48.11 4.05
C TRP A 50 -3.32 -47.13 3.10
N LEU A 51 -2.05 -47.36 2.74
CA LEU A 51 -1.27 -46.61 1.74
C LEU A 51 -1.23 -47.30 0.37
N SER A 52 -1.51 -48.61 0.33
CA SER A 52 -1.53 -49.43 -0.89
C SER A 52 -2.93 -49.56 -1.51
N ASP A 53 -3.91 -48.78 -1.06
CA ASP A 53 -5.27 -48.78 -1.59
C ASP A 53 -5.34 -47.87 -2.84
N GLU A 54 -6.01 -48.32 -3.90
CA GLU A 54 -6.22 -47.54 -5.14
C GLU A 54 -6.94 -46.21 -4.87
N SER A 55 -7.77 -46.16 -3.82
CA SER A 55 -8.45 -44.92 -3.41
C SER A 55 -7.44 -43.81 -3.03
N ILE A 56 -6.27 -44.20 -2.50
CA ILE A 56 -5.20 -43.28 -2.10
C ILE A 56 -4.52 -42.64 -3.32
N ASP A 57 -4.38 -43.36 -4.43
CA ASP A 57 -3.81 -42.79 -5.66
C ASP A 57 -4.64 -41.60 -6.15
N THR A 58 -5.98 -41.72 -6.04
CA THR A 58 -6.92 -40.65 -6.38
C THR A 58 -6.77 -39.44 -5.44
N TRP A 59 -6.64 -39.68 -4.13
CA TRP A 59 -6.42 -38.61 -3.16
C TRP A 59 -5.08 -37.90 -3.37
N VAL A 60 -4.01 -38.65 -3.62
CA VAL A 60 -2.68 -38.10 -3.91
C VAL A 60 -2.71 -37.23 -5.16
N PHE A 61 -3.40 -37.68 -6.22
CA PHE A 61 -3.61 -36.88 -7.43
C PHE A 61 -4.33 -35.56 -7.14
N TRP A 62 -5.46 -35.59 -6.41
CA TRP A 62 -6.21 -34.37 -6.10
C TRP A 62 -5.46 -33.40 -5.19
N ILE A 63 -4.72 -33.91 -4.20
CA ILE A 63 -3.90 -33.08 -3.31
C ILE A 63 -2.78 -32.42 -4.11
N ALA A 64 -2.09 -33.16 -4.98
CA ALA A 64 -1.07 -32.59 -5.87
C ALA A 64 -1.67 -31.55 -6.82
N PHE A 65 -2.86 -31.80 -7.37
CA PHE A 65 -3.55 -30.88 -8.27
C PHE A 65 -3.87 -29.57 -7.57
N ALA A 66 -4.49 -29.65 -6.38
CA ALA A 66 -4.84 -28.50 -5.57
C ALA A 66 -3.59 -27.72 -5.14
N ALA A 67 -2.52 -28.41 -4.75
CA ALA A 67 -1.25 -27.78 -4.37
C ALA A 67 -0.62 -27.02 -5.55
N VAL A 68 -0.61 -27.60 -6.76
CA VAL A 68 -0.15 -26.92 -7.98
C VAL A 68 -1.03 -25.72 -8.32
N GLY A 69 -2.36 -25.85 -8.20
CA GLY A 69 -3.31 -24.77 -8.44
C GLY A 69 -3.12 -23.59 -7.47
N VAL A 70 -3.01 -23.86 -6.18
CA VAL A 70 -2.74 -22.85 -5.14
C VAL A 70 -1.37 -22.22 -5.33
N TRP A 71 -0.34 -23.01 -5.66
CA TRP A 71 1.00 -22.49 -5.93
C TRP A 71 1.03 -21.59 -7.18
N GLY A 72 0.34 -21.99 -8.24
CA GLY A 72 0.15 -21.19 -9.44
C GLY A 72 -0.57 -19.87 -9.12
N ALA A 73 -1.71 -19.93 -8.43
CA ALA A 73 -2.43 -18.74 -8.00
C ALA A 73 -1.55 -17.80 -7.15
N HIS A 74 -0.79 -18.35 -6.21
CA HIS A 74 0.16 -17.58 -5.40
C HIS A 74 1.28 -16.94 -6.26
N LEU A 75 1.79 -17.63 -7.28
CA LEU A 75 2.81 -17.08 -8.18
C LEU A 75 2.25 -15.96 -9.08
N TYR A 76 1.04 -16.12 -9.60
CA TYR A 76 0.42 -15.15 -10.52
C TYR A 76 -0.25 -13.98 -9.82
N MET A 77 -0.78 -14.14 -8.59
CA MET A 77 -1.31 -13.02 -7.80
C MET A 77 -0.21 -12.16 -7.15
N ARG A 78 0.99 -12.71 -6.88
CA ARG A 78 2.00 -12.02 -6.06
C ARG A 78 3.03 -11.21 -6.85
N SER A 79 2.95 -11.16 -8.18
CA SER A 79 3.93 -10.46 -9.04
C SER A 79 3.49 -9.09 -9.57
N SER A 80 2.24 -8.66 -9.38
CA SER A 80 1.79 -7.36 -9.92
C SER A 80 2.04 -6.16 -8.99
N ILE A 81 2.47 -6.39 -7.74
CA ILE A 81 2.80 -5.31 -6.79
C ILE A 81 4.27 -5.43 -6.41
N VAL A 82 5.14 -4.87 -7.25
CA VAL A 82 6.54 -4.67 -6.86
C VAL A 82 6.55 -3.53 -5.86
N LYS A 83 6.82 -3.82 -4.58
CA LYS A 83 6.97 -2.78 -3.55
C LYS A 83 8.06 -1.79 -4.00
N GLY A 84 7.68 -0.55 -4.25
CA GLY A 84 8.58 0.57 -4.52
C GLY A 84 9.24 1.09 -3.24
N LYS A 85 10.33 1.86 -3.40
CA LYS A 85 11.09 2.48 -2.30
C LYS A 85 10.36 3.66 -1.66
N LEU A 86 9.53 4.35 -2.43
CA LEU A 86 8.70 5.45 -1.96
C LEU A 86 7.38 4.92 -1.43
N SER A 87 6.97 5.42 -0.27
CA SER A 87 5.71 5.07 0.37
C SER A 87 5.09 6.24 1.11
N VAL A 88 3.80 6.13 1.42
CA VAL A 88 3.01 7.15 2.12
C VAL A 88 2.48 6.55 3.41
N LEU A 89 2.69 7.24 4.53
CA LEU A 89 2.12 6.91 5.83
C LEU A 89 1.21 8.04 6.32
N ILE A 90 0.18 7.67 7.09
CA ILE A 90 -0.76 8.57 7.76
C ILE A 90 -0.95 8.03 9.17
N GLY A 91 -1.03 8.93 10.15
CA GLY A 91 -1.17 8.60 11.56
C GLY A 91 -2.08 9.59 12.28
N GLU A 92 -2.32 9.31 13.56
CA GLU A 92 -3.10 10.17 14.46
C GLU A 92 -2.16 11.00 15.34
N GLY A 93 -2.57 12.21 15.70
CA GLY A 93 -1.79 13.10 16.57
C GLY A 93 -0.53 13.69 15.92
N GLU A 94 0.29 14.40 16.68
CA GLU A 94 1.52 15.00 16.15
C GLU A 94 2.56 13.93 15.79
N PRO A 95 3.34 14.09 14.70
CA PRO A 95 3.34 15.21 13.72
C PRO A 95 2.30 15.15 12.59
N TRP A 96 1.47 14.11 12.50
CA TRP A 96 0.51 13.86 11.40
C TRP A 96 -0.69 14.79 11.40
N VAL A 97 -1.19 15.13 12.59
CA VAL A 97 -2.19 16.16 12.82
C VAL A 97 -1.63 17.18 13.79
N GLN A 98 -1.42 18.40 13.32
CA GLN A 98 -0.86 19.48 14.12
C GLN A 98 -1.85 20.63 14.26
N VAL A 99 -1.99 21.14 15.48
CA VAL A 99 -2.69 22.39 15.75
C VAL A 99 -1.78 23.54 15.29
N ASP A 100 -2.28 24.45 14.46
CA ASP A 100 -1.50 25.59 13.96
C ASP A 100 -1.83 26.89 14.71
N PRO A 101 -1.05 27.24 15.77
CA PRO A 101 -1.28 28.45 16.55
C PRO A 101 -0.88 29.74 15.81
N GLU A 102 -0.11 29.67 14.71
CA GLU A 102 0.26 30.87 13.95
C GLU A 102 -0.90 31.35 13.07
N LEU A 103 -1.69 30.43 12.49
CA LEU A 103 -2.89 30.78 11.74
C LEU A 103 -3.96 31.44 12.63
N ASP A 104 -4.07 30.98 13.89
CA ASP A 104 -4.93 31.61 14.89
C ASP A 104 -4.55 33.08 15.14
N ARG A 105 -3.27 33.45 15.01
CA ARG A 105 -2.79 34.84 15.24
C ARG A 105 -3.07 35.79 14.08
N TRP A 106 -3.03 35.33 12.83
CA TRP A 106 -3.31 36.19 11.67
C TRP A 106 -4.80 36.50 11.49
N GLN A 107 -5.68 35.67 12.08
CA GLN A 107 -7.13 35.89 12.14
C GLN A 107 -7.63 36.28 13.56
N ALA A 108 -6.71 36.47 14.51
CA ALA A 108 -6.99 36.80 15.92
C ALA A 108 -7.73 38.12 16.15
N THR A 109 -8.07 38.87 15.11
CA THR A 109 -8.86 40.08 15.28
C THR A 109 -10.35 39.79 15.54
N GLN A 110 -10.94 38.62 15.20
CA GLN A 110 -12.40 38.44 15.42
C GLN A 110 -12.99 37.05 15.75
N THR A 111 -12.29 35.91 15.69
CA THR A 111 -12.97 34.61 15.94
C THR A 111 -12.10 33.63 16.72
N GLY A 112 -12.50 33.28 17.95
CA GLY A 112 -11.89 32.17 18.68
C GLY A 112 -12.06 30.85 17.92
N GLY A 113 -11.07 29.95 17.94
CA GLY A 113 -11.15 28.69 17.23
C GLY A 113 -9.82 27.95 17.25
N SER A 114 -9.73 26.84 16.54
CA SER A 114 -8.49 26.07 16.39
C SER A 114 -8.36 25.54 14.98
N TRP A 115 -7.18 25.74 14.39
CA TRP A 115 -6.79 25.19 13.10
C TRP A 115 -6.02 23.88 13.25
N TYR A 116 -6.43 22.86 12.49
CA TYR A 116 -5.79 21.55 12.42
C TYR A 116 -5.24 21.33 11.00
N ARG A 117 -3.98 20.91 10.90
CA ARG A 117 -3.36 20.50 9.63
C ARG A 117 -3.25 18.98 9.58
N TYR A 118 -3.80 18.37 8.54
CA TYR A 118 -3.69 16.94 8.27
C TYR A 118 -2.59 16.69 7.26
N ARG A 119 -1.71 15.74 7.61
CA ARG A 119 -0.48 15.49 6.87
C ARG A 119 -0.34 14.04 6.47
N ILE A 120 0.49 13.86 5.46
CA ILE A 120 1.08 12.56 5.13
C ILE A 120 2.59 12.61 5.32
N ALA A 121 3.16 11.47 5.68
CA ALA A 121 4.59 11.24 5.69
C ALA A 121 5.00 10.52 4.40
N LEU A 122 6.07 11.00 3.76
CA LEU A 122 6.72 10.33 2.65
C LEU A 122 7.90 9.53 3.17
N VAL A 123 7.78 8.22 3.05
CA VAL A 123 8.78 7.28 3.55
C VAL A 123 9.58 6.73 2.39
N ASN A 124 10.88 6.99 2.41
CA ASN A 124 11.84 6.41 1.48
C ASN A 124 12.56 5.26 2.20
N SER A 125 12.18 4.03 1.86
CA SER A 125 12.78 2.82 2.43
C SER A 125 14.04 2.36 1.69
N GLY A 126 14.54 3.15 0.74
CA GLY A 126 15.77 2.86 0.01
C GLY A 126 16.98 3.54 0.62
N ASP A 127 18.17 3.08 0.23
CA ASP A 127 19.45 3.61 0.76
C ASP A 127 19.88 4.94 0.10
N SER A 128 19.15 5.40 -0.91
CA SER A 128 19.48 6.59 -1.70
C SER A 128 18.37 7.62 -1.65
N THR A 129 18.74 8.90 -1.58
CA THR A 129 17.79 10.02 -1.70
C THR A 129 17.02 9.96 -3.01
N LEU A 130 15.70 10.02 -2.93
CA LEU A 130 14.82 10.20 -4.09
C LEU A 130 14.79 11.68 -4.44
N ARG A 131 15.08 12.01 -5.70
CA ARG A 131 15.20 13.39 -6.16
C ARG A 131 13.92 13.90 -6.80
N ASN A 132 13.69 15.20 -6.66
CA ASN A 132 12.59 15.95 -7.29
C ASN A 132 11.24 15.22 -7.17
N VAL A 133 10.93 14.75 -5.97
CA VAL A 133 9.65 14.12 -5.65
C VAL A 133 8.56 15.18 -5.70
N GLU A 134 7.56 14.94 -6.54
CA GLU A 134 6.35 15.74 -6.63
C GLU A 134 5.21 14.99 -5.95
N VAL A 135 4.41 15.70 -5.15
CA VAL A 135 3.20 15.15 -4.55
C VAL A 135 1.99 15.92 -5.03
N LYS A 136 0.98 15.21 -5.53
CA LYS A 136 -0.23 15.80 -6.12
C LYS A 136 -1.49 15.21 -5.49
N LEU A 137 -2.51 16.05 -5.37
CA LEU A 137 -3.87 15.59 -5.09
C LEU A 137 -4.44 14.95 -6.37
N GLY A 138 -4.41 13.63 -6.47
CA GLY A 138 -4.87 12.90 -7.65
C GLY A 138 -6.38 12.91 -7.82
N SER A 139 -7.14 12.82 -6.73
CA SER A 139 -8.61 12.95 -6.75
C SER A 139 -9.20 13.29 -5.39
N LEU A 140 -10.37 13.91 -5.41
CA LEU A 140 -11.26 14.09 -4.28
C LEU A 140 -12.66 13.63 -4.70
N GLU A 141 -13.13 12.50 -4.18
CA GLU A 141 -14.49 12.01 -4.48
C GLU A 141 -15.54 12.99 -3.92
N LYS A 142 -16.75 12.97 -4.48
CA LYS A 142 -17.80 14.02 -4.31
C LYS A 142 -17.51 15.41 -4.90
N ARG A 143 -16.30 15.69 -5.40
CA ARG A 143 -15.89 16.91 -6.16
C ARG A 143 -16.73 18.16 -5.82
N PRO A 144 -16.35 18.93 -4.79
CA PRO A 144 -17.08 20.15 -4.42
C PRO A 144 -17.26 21.08 -5.62
N GLN A 145 -18.38 21.79 -5.70
CA GLN A 145 -18.59 22.76 -6.78
C GLN A 145 -17.44 23.77 -6.81
N ASN A 146 -16.92 24.07 -8.01
CA ASN A 146 -15.79 24.97 -8.24
C ASN A 146 -14.46 24.55 -7.59
N PHE A 147 -14.27 23.26 -7.32
CA PHE A 147 -13.02 22.74 -6.78
C PHE A 147 -12.02 22.39 -7.88
N HIS A 148 -11.03 23.27 -8.09
CA HIS A 148 -10.01 23.14 -9.14
C HIS A 148 -8.66 22.61 -8.64
N ALA A 149 -8.58 22.11 -7.41
CA ALA A 149 -7.31 21.67 -6.80
C ALA A 149 -6.86 20.24 -7.21
N ILE A 150 -7.67 19.52 -8.00
CA ILE A 150 -7.31 18.17 -8.49
C ILE A 150 -6.15 18.30 -9.48
N GLY A 151 -5.08 17.56 -9.25
CA GLY A 151 -3.82 17.62 -9.98
C GLY A 151 -2.84 18.67 -9.45
N SER A 152 -3.26 19.52 -8.51
CA SER A 152 -2.38 20.51 -7.88
C SER A 152 -1.35 19.87 -6.96
N HIS A 153 -0.17 20.48 -6.89
CA HIS A 153 0.90 20.04 -6.01
C HIS A 153 0.57 20.35 -4.54
N LEU A 154 0.81 19.39 -3.65
CA LEU A 154 0.67 19.58 -2.22
C LEU A 154 1.91 20.28 -1.65
N LYS A 155 1.71 21.13 -0.64
CA LYS A 155 2.79 21.93 -0.04
C LYS A 155 3.54 21.14 1.02
N LEU A 156 4.84 21.35 1.05
CA LEU A 156 5.70 20.91 2.15
C LEU A 156 5.51 21.78 3.38
N ARG A 157 5.61 21.15 4.56
CA ARG A 157 5.50 21.82 5.87
C ARG A 157 6.46 23.01 6.06
N HIS A 158 7.67 22.93 5.52
CA HIS A 158 8.75 23.90 5.79
C HIS A 158 9.09 24.81 4.62
N ASP A 159 8.31 24.73 3.53
CA ASP A 159 8.66 25.47 2.33
C ASP A 159 7.85 26.75 2.18
N ARG A 160 8.51 27.87 2.48
CA ARG A 160 7.97 29.22 2.30
C ARG A 160 8.07 29.71 0.85
N ALA A 161 8.87 29.07 0.00
CA ALA A 161 9.10 29.47 -1.38
C ALA A 161 8.06 28.91 -2.37
N GLY A 162 7.22 27.96 -1.92
CA GLY A 162 6.19 27.35 -2.76
C GLY A 162 6.76 26.39 -3.82
N THR A 163 7.93 25.82 -3.57
CA THR A 163 8.49 24.74 -4.37
C THR A 163 7.59 23.50 -4.28
N THR A 164 7.37 22.91 -5.45
CA THR A 164 6.42 21.80 -5.63
C THR A 164 7.11 20.46 -5.84
N ASN A 165 8.45 20.46 -5.84
CA ASN A 165 9.33 19.33 -5.96
C ASN A 165 10.41 19.37 -4.88
N PHE A 166 10.79 18.20 -4.35
CA PHE A 166 11.73 18.14 -3.25
C PHE A 166 12.43 16.79 -3.13
N ASN A 167 13.55 16.76 -2.41
CA ASN A 167 14.30 15.53 -2.20
C ASN A 167 13.78 14.78 -0.96
N VAL A 168 13.52 13.48 -1.10
CA VAL A 168 13.11 12.60 0.01
C VAL A 168 14.28 11.73 0.41
N TYR A 169 14.85 12.03 1.58
CA TYR A 169 15.97 11.30 2.16
C TYR A 169 15.53 9.94 2.70
N PRO A 170 16.43 8.95 2.77
CA PRO A 170 16.15 7.68 3.42
C PRO A 170 15.59 7.87 4.83
N THR A 171 14.45 7.25 5.10
CA THR A 171 13.78 7.28 6.40
C THR A 171 14.43 6.25 7.31
N GLN A 172 14.92 6.67 8.48
CA GLN A 172 15.60 5.79 9.44
C GLN A 172 14.65 5.26 10.51
N ASP A 173 13.65 6.05 10.89
CA ASP A 173 12.66 5.63 11.88
C ASP A 173 11.61 4.70 11.25
N LEU A 174 11.39 3.56 11.91
CA LEU A 174 10.36 2.59 11.54
C LEU A 174 8.94 3.16 11.67
N GLN A 175 8.74 4.15 12.54
CA GLN A 175 7.46 4.86 12.68
C GLN A 175 7.33 6.05 11.72
N GLY A 176 8.39 6.37 10.96
CA GLY A 176 8.41 7.47 10.01
C GLY A 176 8.30 8.85 10.66
N SER A 177 8.72 9.01 11.92
CA SER A 177 8.70 10.33 12.57
C SER A 177 9.76 11.29 12.01
N ASP A 178 10.86 10.75 11.45
CA ASP A 178 11.90 11.49 10.73
C ASP A 178 11.60 11.67 9.23
N ALA A 179 10.44 11.19 8.78
CA ALA A 179 10.03 11.28 7.38
C ALA A 179 9.70 12.73 6.98
N MET A 180 9.61 12.94 5.67
CA MET A 180 9.20 14.24 5.14
C MET A 180 7.68 14.37 5.16
N PHE A 181 7.16 15.44 5.74
CA PHE A 181 5.72 15.67 5.86
C PHE A 181 5.19 16.66 4.82
N VAL A 182 4.06 16.29 4.21
CA VAL A 182 3.31 17.08 3.24
C VAL A 182 1.94 17.39 3.82
N ASP A 183 1.55 18.67 3.78
CA ASP A 183 0.24 19.11 4.24
C ASP A 183 -0.81 18.82 3.16
N VAL A 184 -1.90 18.16 3.54
CA VAL A 184 -3.00 17.82 2.63
C VAL A 184 -4.19 18.73 2.87
N PHE A 185 -4.70 18.76 4.10
CA PHE A 185 -5.88 19.53 4.46
C PHE A 185 -5.59 20.47 5.63
N SER A 186 -6.29 21.60 5.63
CA SER A 186 -6.45 22.44 6.82
C SER A 186 -7.92 22.46 7.20
N PHE A 187 -8.19 22.22 8.48
CA PHE A 187 -9.52 22.16 9.06
C PHE A 187 -9.61 23.17 10.20
N PHE A 188 -10.68 23.94 10.24
CA PHE A 188 -10.95 24.89 11.30
C PHE A 188 -12.17 24.45 12.11
N VAL A 189 -12.06 24.62 13.43
CA VAL A 189 -13.19 24.54 14.36
C VAL A 189 -13.32 25.87 15.08
N GLY A 190 -14.38 26.60 14.80
CA GLY A 190 -14.71 27.89 15.39
C GLY A 190 -15.75 27.80 16.50
N PRO A 191 -16.17 28.95 17.05
CA PRO A 191 -17.22 29.03 18.06
C PRO A 191 -18.56 28.67 17.40
N ALA A 192 -19.52 28.20 18.20
CA ALA A 192 -20.87 27.87 17.74
C ALA A 192 -20.96 26.79 16.63
N GLY A 193 -19.95 25.92 16.51
CA GLY A 193 -19.99 24.78 15.58
C GLY A 193 -19.65 25.12 14.13
N CYS A 194 -19.15 26.33 13.87
CA CYS A 194 -18.63 26.69 12.55
C CYS A 194 -17.39 25.85 12.22
N THR A 195 -17.44 25.07 11.15
CA THR A 195 -16.30 24.26 10.69
C THR A 195 -16.02 24.49 9.22
N PHE A 196 -14.74 24.60 8.86
CA PHE A 196 -14.31 24.75 7.46
C PHE A 196 -13.20 23.76 7.13
N LEU A 197 -13.20 23.26 5.91
CA LEU A 197 -12.14 22.43 5.37
C LEU A 197 -11.57 23.11 4.12
N ARG A 198 -10.26 23.02 3.92
CA ARG A 198 -9.57 23.48 2.70
C ARG A 198 -8.37 22.59 2.39
N VAL A 199 -7.91 22.59 1.14
CA VAL A 199 -6.67 21.88 0.76
C VAL A 199 -5.47 22.80 1.01
N ALA A 200 -4.39 22.27 1.58
CA ALA A 200 -3.21 23.07 1.90
C ALA A 200 -2.40 23.52 0.67
N SER A 201 -2.68 23.00 -0.53
CA SER A 201 -1.94 23.26 -1.77
C SER A 201 -2.13 24.66 -2.35
N LEU A 202 -3.31 25.25 -2.23
CA LEU A 202 -3.63 26.50 -2.91
C LEU A 202 -3.15 27.74 -2.12
N PRO A 203 -2.80 28.86 -2.79
CA PRO A 203 -2.59 30.15 -2.13
C PRO A 203 -3.83 30.58 -1.35
N GLU A 204 -3.68 31.20 -0.17
CA GLU A 204 -4.81 31.52 0.70
C GLU A 204 -5.87 32.40 0.04
N GLU A 205 -5.46 33.28 -0.89
CA GLU A 205 -6.34 34.18 -1.63
C GLU A 205 -7.23 33.48 -2.68
N THR A 206 -6.88 32.26 -3.09
CA THR A 206 -7.59 31.49 -4.14
C THR A 206 -8.09 30.14 -3.64
N ASN A 207 -8.09 29.91 -2.32
CA ASN A 207 -8.40 28.61 -1.73
C ASN A 207 -9.89 28.53 -1.33
N PRO A 208 -10.76 27.87 -2.13
CA PRO A 208 -12.16 27.76 -1.78
C PRO A 208 -12.31 26.85 -0.56
N TYR A 209 -13.07 27.32 0.44
CA TYR A 209 -13.56 26.45 1.50
C TYR A 209 -14.44 25.36 0.89
N ILE A 210 -14.17 24.12 1.26
CA ILE A 210 -14.98 22.98 0.88
C ILE A 210 -15.88 22.57 2.06
N PRO A 211 -17.09 22.05 1.80
CA PRO A 211 -17.96 21.51 2.83
C PRO A 211 -17.22 20.48 3.70
N VAL A 212 -17.58 20.39 4.98
CA VAL A 212 -16.99 19.39 5.87
C VAL A 212 -17.79 18.09 5.73
N GLU A 213 -17.37 17.25 4.77
CA GLU A 213 -17.99 15.96 4.48
C GLU A 213 -16.97 14.82 4.48
N LYS A 214 -17.46 13.59 4.42
CA LYS A 214 -16.61 12.45 4.10
C LYS A 214 -16.10 12.58 2.67
N TYR A 215 -14.78 12.53 2.51
CA TYR A 215 -14.09 12.56 1.22
C TYR A 215 -13.14 11.38 1.09
N ASP A 216 -13.22 10.67 -0.04
CA ASP A 216 -12.19 9.72 -0.45
C ASP A 216 -11.15 10.48 -1.31
N VAL A 217 -9.90 10.34 -0.91
CA VAL A 217 -8.77 11.18 -1.32
C VAL A 217 -7.72 10.31 -1.95
N LYS A 218 -7.27 10.66 -3.15
CA LYS A 218 -6.13 9.99 -3.78
C LYS A 218 -4.94 10.91 -3.83
N ILE A 219 -3.81 10.45 -3.32
CA ILE A 219 -2.55 11.19 -3.33
C ILE A 219 -1.54 10.41 -4.13
N ILE A 220 -0.82 11.12 -5.01
CA ILE A 220 0.18 10.54 -5.90
C ILE A 220 1.50 11.24 -5.61
N ALA A 221 2.52 10.46 -5.27
CA ALA A 221 3.90 10.92 -5.11
C ALA A 221 4.77 10.27 -6.18
N THR A 222 5.56 11.06 -6.91
CA THR A 222 6.39 10.58 -8.03
C THR A 222 7.78 11.20 -7.95
N SER A 223 8.83 10.39 -8.04
CA SER A 223 10.23 10.85 -8.13
C SER A 223 10.69 11.05 -9.58
N GLU A 224 11.82 11.74 -9.75
CA GLU A 224 12.50 11.88 -11.05
C GLU A 224 12.92 10.53 -11.66
N SER A 225 13.37 9.59 -10.84
CA SER A 225 13.76 8.23 -11.26
C SER A 225 12.55 7.32 -11.52
N GLY A 226 11.33 7.82 -11.35
CA GLY A 226 10.08 7.13 -11.68
C GLY A 226 9.54 6.25 -10.56
N GLU A 227 10.12 6.27 -9.36
CA GLU A 227 9.45 5.70 -8.18
C GLU A 227 8.12 6.42 -7.98
N MET A 228 7.07 5.65 -7.74
CA MET A 228 5.74 6.19 -7.55
C MET A 228 5.09 5.57 -6.33
N ALA A 229 4.38 6.37 -5.54
CA ALA A 229 3.49 5.91 -4.50
C ALA A 229 2.10 6.50 -4.70
N ILE A 230 1.09 5.64 -4.66
CA ILE A 230 -0.32 6.02 -4.72
C ILE A 230 -0.94 5.64 -3.39
N ALA A 231 -1.52 6.62 -2.71
CA ALA A 231 -2.23 6.46 -1.46
C ALA A 231 -3.71 6.81 -1.65
N ASP A 232 -4.57 5.83 -1.41
CA ASP A 232 -6.00 6.05 -1.24
C ASP A 232 -6.25 6.27 0.26
N ALA A 233 -6.79 7.42 0.62
CA ALA A 233 -7.07 7.85 1.99
C ALA A 233 -8.52 8.33 2.11
N ALA A 234 -9.02 8.45 3.33
CA ALA A 234 -10.34 9.01 3.60
C ALA A 234 -10.24 10.09 4.68
N PHE A 235 -10.82 11.25 4.39
CA PHE A 235 -11.16 12.25 5.39
C PHE A 235 -12.57 11.97 5.90
N ILE A 236 -12.72 11.78 7.20
CA ILE A 236 -13.98 11.37 7.84
C ILE A 236 -14.32 12.41 8.91
N PRO A 237 -15.35 13.24 8.70
CA PRO A 237 -15.78 14.17 9.73
C PRO A 237 -16.42 13.42 10.89
N CYS A 238 -16.05 13.80 12.11
CA CYS A 238 -16.63 13.26 13.34
C CYS A 238 -17.37 14.40 14.07
N PRO A 239 -18.72 14.40 14.14
CA PRO A 239 -19.46 15.43 14.84
C PRO A 239 -19.01 15.57 16.30
N GLY A 240 -18.61 16.78 16.72
CA GLY A 240 -18.16 17.06 18.08
C GLY A 240 -16.77 16.53 18.44
N GLN A 241 -16.03 15.98 17.46
CA GLN A 241 -14.67 15.47 17.64
C GLN A 241 -13.76 15.96 16.49
N MET A 242 -12.46 15.74 16.65
CA MET A 242 -11.51 15.99 15.55
C MET A 242 -11.81 15.01 14.40
N PRO A 243 -11.90 15.49 13.15
CA PRO A 243 -12.01 14.62 11.99
C PRO A 243 -10.86 13.61 11.91
N ASP A 244 -11.16 12.48 11.29
CA ASP A 244 -10.18 11.43 11.08
C ASP A 244 -9.63 11.48 9.65
N PHE A 245 -8.34 11.21 9.51
CA PHE A 245 -7.70 11.08 8.21
C PHE A 245 -6.94 9.76 8.16
N ARG A 246 -7.50 8.79 7.43
CA ARG A 246 -7.00 7.40 7.43
C ARG A 246 -6.50 6.97 6.07
N LEU A 247 -5.42 6.20 6.07
CA LEU A 247 -4.95 5.49 4.89
C LEU A 247 -5.82 4.23 4.67
N LEU A 248 -6.46 4.12 3.52
CA LEU A 248 -7.27 2.95 3.15
C LEU A 248 -6.45 1.91 2.41
N LYS A 249 -5.68 2.38 1.43
CA LYS A 249 -4.88 1.53 0.56
C LYS A 249 -3.64 2.27 0.11
N MET A 250 -2.57 1.53 -0.06
CA MET A 250 -1.32 2.07 -0.54
C MET A 250 -0.71 1.12 -1.57
N GLN A 251 -0.21 1.71 -2.65
CA GLN A 251 0.53 1.03 -3.69
C GLN A 251 1.83 1.79 -3.93
N SER A 252 2.94 1.06 -4.00
CA SER A 252 4.21 1.61 -4.43
C SER A 252 4.68 0.89 -5.67
N PHE A 253 5.39 1.62 -6.52
CA PHE A 253 5.93 1.16 -7.77
C PHE A 253 7.42 1.52 -7.84
N PRO A 254 8.27 0.59 -8.29
CA PRO A 254 9.68 0.87 -8.48
C PRO A 254 9.88 1.87 -9.63
N GLY A 255 10.95 2.66 -9.53
CA GLY A 255 11.47 3.47 -10.62
C GLY A 255 12.21 2.64 -11.67
N ARG A 256 12.71 3.32 -12.70
CA ARG A 256 13.47 2.72 -13.81
C ARG A 256 14.89 2.33 -13.41
#